data_AF-A0A174VQ66-F1
#
_entry.id   AF-A0A174VQ66-F1
#
_cell.length_a   1.000
_cell.length_b   1.000
_cell.length_c   1.000
_cell.angle_alpha   90.00
_cell.angle_beta   90.00
_cell.angle_gamma   90.00
#
_symmetry.space_group_name_H-M   'P 1'
#
loop_
_entity.id
_entity.type
_entity.pdbx_description
1 polymer ?
#
loop_
_entity_poly.entity_id
_entity_poly.type
_entity_poly.pdbx_seq_one_letter_code
_entity_poly.pdbx_strand_id
1 'polypeptide(L)'
;MRYILNPRLNSTEPFLLIKDEMGDICYQIAIPKVSIGEKLYFEDANGNKLFKLKRKLLHLNNTFIIERANEYYGRVKKHVCDSLTEHFDIDTPYGELVAKGDFDDYDFAFYYEDNNIAAKVSKGNCGPEENYIVDVIDFNDDGFILACAVIIDIIVHLEENL
;
A
#
# COMPACT_ATOMS: atom_id res chain seq x y z
N MET A 1 -12.15 7.78 5.64
CA MET A 1 -11.25 8.94 5.80
C MET A 1 -10.46 9.17 4.52
N ARG A 2 -10.03 10.40 4.23
CA ARG A 2 -9.17 10.71 3.09
C ARG A 2 -7.73 10.87 3.52
N TYR A 3 -6.83 10.23 2.78
CA TYR A 3 -5.39 10.33 2.98
C TYR A 3 -4.66 10.73 1.71
N ILE A 4 -3.57 11.45 1.88
CA ILE A 4 -2.69 11.93 0.82
C ILE A 4 -1.33 11.29 1.04
N LEU A 5 -0.86 10.56 0.04
CA LEU A 5 0.42 9.86 0.05
C LEU A 5 1.31 10.41 -1.04
N ASN A 6 2.58 10.66 -0.70
CA ASN A 6 3.56 11.08 -1.68
C ASN A 6 4.34 9.85 -2.19
N PRO A 7 4.27 9.48 -3.48
CA PRO A 7 5.06 8.44 -4.13
C PRO A 7 6.52 8.91 -4.20
N ARG A 8 7.22 8.75 -3.09
CA ARG A 8 8.64 9.06 -2.95
C ARG A 8 9.43 7.81 -2.61
N LEU A 9 9.11 6.70 -3.28
CA LEU A 9 9.89 5.46 -3.14
C LEU A 9 11.34 5.62 -3.67
N ASN A 10 11.61 6.64 -4.48
CA ASN A 10 12.94 6.97 -5.03
C ASN A 10 13.62 8.19 -4.37
N SER A 11 13.10 8.69 -3.25
CA SER A 11 13.64 9.87 -2.58
C SER A 11 14.80 9.52 -1.63
N THR A 12 15.74 10.43 -1.43
CA THR A 12 16.80 10.33 -0.40
C THR A 12 16.23 10.41 1.03
N GLU A 13 14.93 10.71 1.16
CA GLU A 13 14.24 10.82 2.43
C GLU A 13 14.08 9.45 3.11
N PRO A 14 14.33 9.35 4.43
CA PRO A 14 14.22 8.10 5.16
C PRO A 14 12.77 7.66 5.44
N PHE A 15 11.78 8.49 5.09
CA PHE A 15 10.36 8.23 5.36
C PHE A 15 9.46 8.66 4.20
N LEU A 16 8.39 7.90 3.99
CA LEU A 16 7.21 8.31 3.22
C LEU A 16 6.12 8.76 4.18
N LEU A 17 5.67 10.00 4.06
CA LEU A 17 4.64 10.58 4.94
C LEU A 17 3.24 10.37 4.35
N ILE A 18 2.30 10.04 5.24
CA ILE A 18 0.88 9.91 4.90
C ILE A 18 0.10 10.91 5.74
N LYS A 19 -0.58 11.82 5.05
CA LYS A 19 -1.30 12.94 5.67
C LYS A 19 -2.80 12.78 5.49
N ASP A 20 -3.58 13.39 6.36
CA ASP A 20 -5.01 13.59 6.10
C ASP A 20 -5.25 14.80 5.17
N GLU A 21 -6.53 15.08 4.93
CA GLU A 21 -7.01 16.22 4.16
C GLU A 21 -6.69 17.60 4.78
N MET A 22 -6.39 17.66 6.08
CA MET A 22 -5.97 18.88 6.78
C MET A 22 -4.45 19.11 6.66
N GLY A 23 -3.71 18.11 6.18
CA GLY A 23 -2.26 18.14 6.03
C GLY A 23 -1.52 17.66 7.28
N ASP A 24 -2.23 17.14 8.28
CA ASP A 24 -1.65 16.57 9.49
C ASP A 24 -1.09 15.18 9.17
N ILE A 25 0.08 14.86 9.73
CA ILE A 25 0.70 13.56 9.54
C ILE A 25 -0.06 12.53 10.37
N CYS A 26 -0.67 11.54 9.73
CA CYS A 26 -1.37 10.44 10.40
C CYS A 26 -0.47 9.22 10.55
N TYR A 27 0.32 8.92 9.52
CA TYR A 27 1.18 7.75 9.44
C TYR A 27 2.47 8.07 8.68
N GLN A 28 3.45 7.19 8.82
CA GLN A 28 4.67 7.22 8.04
C GLN A 28 5.18 5.82 7.73
N ILE A 29 5.98 5.69 6.69
CA ILE A 29 6.65 4.45 6.33
C ILE A 29 8.15 4.68 6.39
N ALA A 30 8.81 3.98 7.31
CA ALA A 30 10.26 4.03 7.47
C ALA A 30 10.95 3.17 6.41
N ILE A 31 11.78 3.81 5.58
CA ILE A 31 12.55 3.19 4.50
C ILE A 31 13.99 2.96 4.99
N PRO A 32 14.46 1.71 5.11
CA PRO A 32 15.83 1.44 5.57
C PRO A 32 16.88 1.93 4.58
N LYS A 33 17.95 2.57 5.09
CA LYS A 33 19.07 3.11 4.29
C LYS A 33 19.95 2.08 3.58
N VAL A 34 19.86 0.78 3.93
CA VAL A 34 20.69 -0.29 3.39
C VAL A 34 19.77 -1.34 2.77
N SER A 35 19.46 -1.17 1.49
CA SER A 35 18.62 -2.11 0.75
C SER A 35 19.39 -3.41 0.46
N ILE A 36 19.16 -4.43 1.29
CA ILE A 36 19.15 -5.84 0.88
C ILE A 36 17.99 -6.49 1.65
N GLY A 37 16.84 -6.67 0.97
CA GLY A 37 15.78 -7.58 1.41
C GLY A 37 14.57 -6.97 2.15
N GLU A 38 13.98 -5.92 1.59
CA GLU A 38 12.51 -5.74 1.51
C GLU A 38 11.71 -5.78 2.82
N LYS A 39 12.18 -5.08 3.86
CA LYS A 39 11.42 -4.87 5.10
C LYS A 39 11.16 -3.40 5.29
N LEU A 40 9.89 -3.00 5.27
CA LEU A 40 9.44 -1.65 5.59
C LEU A 40 8.67 -1.68 6.91
N TYR A 41 8.66 -0.56 7.61
CA TYR A 41 7.85 -0.40 8.82
C TYR A 41 6.81 0.68 8.58
N PHE A 42 5.54 0.33 8.76
CA PHE A 42 4.42 1.26 8.79
C PHE A 42 4.21 1.71 10.23
N GLU A 43 4.26 3.01 10.45
CA GLU A 43 4.29 3.64 11.77
C GLU A 43 3.14 4.66 11.89
N ASP A 44 2.66 4.86 13.11
CA ASP A 44 1.75 5.97 13.41
C ASP A 44 2.48 7.33 13.42
N ALA A 45 1.74 8.42 13.59
CA ALA A 45 2.28 9.78 13.68
C ALA A 45 3.33 9.98 14.80
N ASN A 46 3.35 9.11 15.82
CA ASN A 46 4.32 9.16 16.92
C ASN A 46 5.56 8.28 16.66
N GLY A 47 5.62 7.59 15.51
CA GLY A 47 6.70 6.65 15.18
C GLY A 47 6.53 5.26 15.81
N ASN A 48 5.36 4.93 16.34
CA ASN A 48 5.11 3.58 16.84
C ASN A 48 4.89 2.64 15.66
N LYS A 49 5.64 1.54 15.61
CA LYS A 49 5.53 0.51 14.58
C LYS A 49 4.22 -0.25 14.69
N LEU A 50 3.32 -0.01 13.74
CA LEU A 50 2.05 -0.71 13.63
C LEU A 50 2.22 -2.01 12.84
N PHE A 51 2.86 -1.92 11.67
CA PHE A 51 3.05 -3.06 10.78
C PHE A 51 4.49 -3.17 10.31
N LYS A 52 4.89 -4.41 10.07
CA LYS A 52 6.11 -4.75 9.36
C LYS A 52 5.73 -5.38 8.04
N LEU A 53 6.13 -4.73 6.95
CA LEU A 53 5.83 -5.14 5.59
C LEU A 53 7.04 -5.89 5.06
N LYS A 54 6.88 -7.16 4.70
CA LYS A 54 7.97 -8.05 4.31
C LYS A 54 7.63 -8.71 2.98
N ARG A 55 8.45 -8.46 1.96
CA ARG A 55 8.30 -9.16 0.68
C ARG A 55 8.78 -10.61 0.79
N LYS A 56 8.13 -11.48 0.02
CA LYS A 56 8.43 -12.90 -0.04
C LYS A 56 9.44 -13.16 -1.15
N LEU A 57 10.72 -13.29 -0.80
CA LEU A 57 11.86 -13.52 -1.71
C LEU A 57 11.88 -14.87 -2.48
N LEU A 58 10.81 -15.67 -2.40
CA LEU A 58 10.69 -16.84 -3.30
C LEU A 58 10.41 -16.31 -4.71
N HIS A 59 10.88 -17.00 -5.75
CA HIS A 59 10.98 -16.59 -7.17
C HIS A 59 9.85 -15.75 -7.82
N LEU A 60 8.72 -15.55 -7.15
CA LEU A 60 7.69 -14.58 -7.53
C LEU A 60 7.82 -13.30 -6.70
N ASN A 61 8.31 -12.26 -7.34
CA ASN A 61 8.50 -10.90 -6.85
C ASN A 61 7.22 -10.13 -6.48
N ASN A 62 6.10 -10.83 -6.34
CA ASN A 62 4.74 -10.30 -6.44
C ASN A 62 3.92 -10.40 -5.14
N THR A 63 4.54 -10.80 -4.03
CA THR A 63 3.84 -11.06 -2.76
C THR A 63 4.54 -10.39 -1.58
N PHE A 64 3.75 -9.69 -0.76
CA PHE A 64 4.15 -9.14 0.53
C PHE A 64 3.31 -9.74 1.67
N ILE A 65 3.95 -9.87 2.83
CA ILE A 65 3.35 -10.28 4.09
C ILE A 65 3.36 -9.07 5.02
N ILE A 66 2.23 -8.83 5.66
CA ILE A 66 2.04 -7.80 6.68
C ILE A 66 2.05 -8.50 8.03
N GLU A 67 2.97 -8.11 8.90
CA GLU A 67 3.07 -8.60 10.27
C GLU A 67 2.67 -7.50 11.26
N ARG A 68 1.89 -7.84 12.29
CA ARG A 68 1.60 -6.99 13.45
C ARG A 68 2.11 -7.70 14.69
N ALA A 69 2.89 -7.01 15.52
CA ALA A 69 3.53 -7.62 16.71
C ALA A 69 4.34 -8.91 16.40
N ASN A 70 4.95 -9.00 15.21
CA ASN A 70 5.65 -10.17 14.67
C ASN A 70 4.78 -11.41 14.37
N GLU A 71 3.46 -11.26 14.35
CA GLU A 71 2.52 -12.29 13.91
C GLU A 71 1.94 -11.93 12.54
N TYR A 72 1.51 -12.95 11.79
CA TYR A 72 0.85 -12.76 10.50
C TYR A 72 -0.43 -11.94 10.69
N TYR A 73 -0.57 -10.85 9.94
CA TYR A 73 -1.73 -9.98 9.99
C TYR A 73 -2.43 -9.89 8.62
N GLY A 74 -1.67 -10.03 7.53
CA GLY A 74 -2.26 -10.06 6.20
C GLY A 74 -1.25 -10.32 5.11
N ARG A 75 -1.73 -10.35 3.88
CA ARG A 75 -0.92 -10.57 2.68
C ARG A 75 -1.47 -9.71 1.55
N VAL A 76 -0.59 -9.21 0.71
CA VAL A 76 -0.93 -8.61 -0.58
C VAL A 76 -0.19 -9.39 -1.65
N LYS A 77 -0.90 -9.87 -2.66
CA LYS A 77 -0.34 -10.67 -3.74
C LYS A 77 -0.88 -10.21 -5.09
N LYS A 78 0.00 -9.83 -6.02
CA LYS A 78 -0.38 -9.61 -7.42
C LYS A 78 -0.72 -10.94 -8.07
N HIS A 79 -1.85 -11.01 -8.74
CA HIS A 79 -2.20 -12.15 -9.57
C HIS A 79 -1.64 -11.93 -10.98
N VAL A 80 -0.72 -12.78 -11.40
CA VAL A 80 -0.15 -12.74 -12.76
C VAL A 80 -0.91 -13.77 -13.59
N CYS A 81 -1.92 -13.33 -14.34
CA CYS A 81 -2.60 -14.16 -15.34
C CYS A 81 -2.32 -13.60 -16.73
N ASP A 82 -2.11 -14.49 -17.71
CA ASP A 82 -1.82 -14.17 -19.12
C ASP A 82 -2.97 -13.42 -19.86
N SER A 83 -4.01 -12.96 -19.16
CA SER A 83 -5.23 -12.38 -19.75
C SER A 83 -5.64 -11.07 -19.05
N LEU A 84 -5.12 -9.97 -19.59
CA LEU A 84 -5.70 -8.62 -19.71
C LEU A 84 -6.15 -7.82 -18.47
N THR A 85 -6.25 -8.36 -17.27
CA THR A 85 -6.64 -7.55 -16.09
C THR A 85 -5.85 -7.93 -14.86
N GLU A 86 -4.87 -7.09 -14.52
CA GLU A 86 -4.13 -7.19 -13.28
C GLU A 86 -5.06 -6.97 -12.09
N HIS A 87 -4.84 -7.70 -11.01
CA HIS A 87 -5.49 -7.47 -9.73
C HIS A 87 -4.60 -7.99 -8.59
N PHE A 88 -4.91 -7.54 -7.38
CA PHE A 88 -4.23 -7.98 -6.18
C PHE A 88 -5.20 -8.63 -5.22
N ASP A 89 -4.86 -9.85 -4.79
CA ASP A 89 -5.54 -10.56 -3.72
C ASP A 89 -4.96 -10.11 -2.39
N ILE A 90 -5.83 -9.74 -1.45
CA ILE A 90 -5.45 -9.19 -0.16
C ILE A 90 -6.12 -9.97 0.95
N ASP A 91 -5.31 -10.67 1.73
CA ASP A 91 -5.76 -11.39 2.92
C ASP A 91 -5.75 -10.41 4.09
N THR A 92 -6.88 -10.29 4.80
CA THR A 92 -7.01 -9.42 5.98
C THR A 92 -7.48 -10.22 7.19
N PRO A 93 -7.33 -9.69 8.42
CA PRO A 93 -7.93 -10.29 9.61
C PRO A 93 -9.47 -10.31 9.58
N TYR A 94 -10.08 -9.54 8.68
CA TYR A 94 -11.52 -9.29 8.62
C TYR A 94 -12.19 -9.92 7.38
N GLY A 95 -11.45 -10.73 6.62
CA GLY A 95 -11.90 -11.31 5.35
C GLY A 95 -10.93 -11.05 4.21
N GLU A 96 -11.37 -11.32 2.98
CA GLU A 96 -10.58 -11.12 1.77
C GLU A 96 -11.01 -9.83 1.07
N LEU A 97 -10.04 -9.15 0.46
CA LEU A 97 -10.26 -8.03 -0.44
C LEU A 97 -9.60 -8.31 -1.78
N VAL A 98 -10.14 -7.72 -2.84
CA VAL A 98 -9.50 -7.69 -4.15
C VAL A 98 -9.33 -6.26 -4.61
N ALA A 99 -8.09 -5.85 -4.91
CA ALA A 99 -7.84 -4.57 -5.55
C ALA A 99 -7.90 -4.71 -7.07
N LYS A 100 -8.69 -3.85 -7.73
CA LYS A 100 -8.90 -3.84 -9.19
C LYS A 100 -8.94 -2.42 -9.72
N GLY A 101 -8.40 -2.21 -10.91
CA GLY A 101 -8.41 -0.93 -11.62
C GLY A 101 -7.15 -0.75 -12.46
N ASP A 102 -6.81 0.50 -12.72
CA ASP A 102 -5.56 0.92 -13.34
C ASP A 102 -4.56 1.28 -12.23
N PHE A 103 -3.57 0.43 -12.01
CA PHE A 103 -2.59 0.64 -10.94
C PHE A 103 -1.50 1.65 -11.32
N ASP A 104 -1.17 1.75 -12.60
CA ASP A 104 -0.15 2.67 -13.11
C ASP A 104 -0.62 4.13 -13.00
N ASP A 105 -1.90 4.38 -13.28
CA ASP A 105 -2.50 5.71 -13.16
C ASP A 105 -3.09 6.01 -11.77
N TYR A 106 -2.83 5.16 -10.78
CA TYR A 106 -3.39 5.25 -9.42
C TYR A 106 -4.93 5.32 -9.41
N ASP A 107 -5.63 4.68 -10.35
CA ASP A 107 -7.10 4.62 -10.43
C ASP A 107 -7.60 3.20 -10.17
N PHE A 108 -7.61 2.81 -8.90
CA PHE A 108 -8.04 1.48 -8.48
C PHE A 108 -8.81 1.52 -7.17
N ALA A 109 -9.51 0.43 -6.87
CA ALA A 109 -10.28 0.32 -5.63
C ALA A 109 -10.16 -1.06 -5.01
N PHE A 110 -10.35 -1.10 -3.68
CA PHE A 110 -10.37 -2.29 -2.86
C PHE A 110 -11.82 -2.73 -2.68
N TYR A 111 -12.14 -3.95 -3.11
CA TYR A 111 -13.47 -4.51 -3.08
C TYR A 111 -13.57 -5.68 -2.11
N TYR A 112 -14.66 -5.74 -1.36
CA TYR A 112 -15.13 -6.95 -0.69
C TYR A 112 -15.70 -7.95 -1.70
N GLU A 113 -15.91 -9.21 -1.27
CA GLU A 113 -16.50 -10.26 -2.10
C GLU A 113 -17.89 -9.90 -2.66
N ASP A 114 -18.67 -9.13 -1.90
CA ASP A 114 -20.01 -8.66 -2.28
C ASP A 114 -20.00 -7.44 -3.22
N ASN A 115 -18.81 -6.99 -3.65
CA ASN A 115 -18.53 -5.80 -4.44
C ASN A 115 -18.74 -4.46 -3.72
N ASN A 116 -18.93 -4.46 -2.40
CA ASN A 116 -18.83 -3.23 -1.63
C ASN A 116 -17.38 -2.71 -1.64
N ILE A 117 -17.22 -1.40 -1.59
CA ILE A 117 -15.91 -0.75 -1.73
C ILE A 117 -15.38 -0.41 -0.35
N ALA A 118 -14.25 -1.01 0.02
CA ALA A 118 -13.54 -0.70 1.25
C ALA A 118 -12.78 0.63 1.14
N ALA A 119 -12.11 0.85 0.00
CA ALA A 119 -11.37 2.07 -0.26
C ALA A 119 -11.16 2.31 -1.76
N LYS A 120 -10.88 3.56 -2.13
CA LYS A 120 -10.53 3.99 -3.48
C LYS A 120 -9.19 4.69 -3.48
N VAL A 121 -8.42 4.46 -4.53
CA VAL A 121 -7.18 5.14 -4.84
C VAL A 121 -7.39 5.95 -6.10
N SER A 122 -6.95 7.20 -6.07
CA SER A 122 -7.02 8.11 -7.22
C SER A 122 -5.74 8.91 -7.32
N LYS A 123 -5.33 9.24 -8.55
CA LYS A 123 -4.24 10.19 -8.79
C LYS A 123 -4.51 11.52 -8.09
N GLY A 124 -3.52 12.00 -7.36
CA GLY A 124 -3.56 13.31 -6.73
C GLY A 124 -3.36 14.40 -7.77
N ASN A 125 -4.14 15.48 -7.66
CA ASN A 125 -4.14 16.60 -8.60
C ASN A 125 -3.52 17.87 -7.98
N CYS A 126 -2.76 17.75 -6.88
CA CYS A 126 -2.35 18.88 -6.06
C CYS A 126 -0.83 19.00 -5.93
N GLY A 127 -0.21 19.74 -6.85
CA GLY A 127 1.16 20.27 -6.71
C GLY A 127 2.17 19.72 -7.73
N PRO A 128 3.42 20.19 -7.69
CA PRO A 128 4.51 19.68 -8.53
C PRO A 128 5.03 18.30 -8.08
N GLU A 129 4.64 17.85 -6.89
CA GLU A 129 4.88 16.50 -6.41
C GLU A 129 3.71 15.64 -6.89
N GLU A 130 3.95 14.69 -7.81
CA GLU A 130 2.96 13.67 -8.14
C GLU A 130 2.60 12.96 -6.84
N ASN A 131 1.36 13.05 -6.36
CA ASN A 131 0.86 12.37 -5.16
C ASN A 131 -0.33 11.48 -5.51
N TYR A 132 -0.73 10.57 -4.61
CA TYR A 132 -1.98 9.83 -4.77
C TYR A 132 -2.83 9.90 -3.50
N ILE A 133 -4.12 9.77 -3.69
CA ILE A 133 -5.14 9.91 -2.65
C ILE A 133 -5.73 8.55 -2.37
N VAL A 134 -5.89 8.20 -1.09
CA VAL A 134 -6.61 7.00 -0.65
C VAL A 134 -7.82 7.45 0.17
N ASP A 135 -9.01 7.19 -0.37
CA ASP A 135 -10.28 7.39 0.29
C ASP A 135 -10.73 6.06 0.90
N VAL A 136 -10.56 5.89 2.22
CA VAL A 136 -11.10 4.74 2.96
C VAL A 136 -12.57 4.98 3.24
N ILE A 137 -13.44 4.09 2.75
CA ILE A 137 -14.90 4.24 2.79
C ILE A 137 -15.47 3.43 3.95
N ASP A 138 -15.17 2.13 3.97
CA ASP A 138 -15.71 1.19 4.94
C ASP A 138 -14.68 0.10 5.23
N PHE A 139 -13.80 0.35 6.20
CA PHE A 139 -12.82 -0.62 6.66
C PHE A 139 -12.43 -0.33 8.12
N ASN A 140 -12.20 -1.37 8.92
CA ASN A 140 -11.97 -1.23 10.37
C ASN A 140 -10.56 -0.74 10.74
N ASP A 141 -9.62 -0.75 9.80
CA ASP A 141 -8.20 -0.47 10.02
C ASP A 141 -7.62 0.30 8.83
N ASP A 142 -7.84 1.61 8.78
CA ASP A 142 -7.37 2.50 7.71
C ASP A 142 -5.86 2.33 7.47
N GLY A 143 -5.07 2.18 8.53
CA GLY A 143 -3.62 1.95 8.43
C GLY A 143 -3.27 0.70 7.63
N PHE A 144 -4.05 -0.37 7.76
CA PHE A 144 -3.86 -1.59 6.97
C PHE A 144 -4.15 -1.35 5.47
N ILE A 145 -5.22 -0.64 5.14
CA ILE A 145 -5.54 -0.28 3.74
C ILE A 145 -4.45 0.58 3.14
N LEU A 146 -3.96 1.58 3.88
CA LEU A 146 -2.86 2.44 3.46
C LEU A 146 -1.57 1.65 3.24
N ALA A 147 -1.26 0.69 4.13
CA ALA A 147 -0.13 -0.22 3.93
C ALA A 147 -0.29 -1.07 2.66
N CYS A 148 -1.51 -1.54 2.36
CA CYS A 148 -1.79 -2.28 1.13
C CYS A 148 -1.60 -1.42 -0.13
N ALA A 149 -2.09 -0.18 -0.12
CA ALA A 149 -1.91 0.76 -1.24
C ALA A 149 -0.43 1.00 -1.53
N VAL A 150 0.39 1.21 -0.50
CA VAL A 150 1.85 1.39 -0.68
C VAL A 150 2.54 0.12 -1.17
N ILE A 151 2.12 -1.06 -0.69
CA ILE A 151 2.68 -2.32 -1.19
C ILE A 151 2.37 -2.51 -2.69
N ILE A 152 1.15 -2.19 -3.12
CA ILE A 152 0.76 -2.26 -4.53
C ILE A 152 1.64 -1.33 -5.36
N ASP A 153 1.80 -0.07 -4.94
CA ASP A 153 2.69 0.91 -5.59
C ASP A 153 4.13 0.38 -5.71
N ILE A 154 4.69 -0.19 -4.63
CA ILE A 154 6.03 -0.81 -4.66
C ILE A 154 6.11 -1.95 -5.67
N ILE A 155 5.11 -2.85 -5.72
CA ILE A 155 5.13 -3.99 -6.65
C ILE A 155 5.10 -3.49 -8.09
N VAL A 156 4.22 -2.53 -8.40
CA VAL A 156 4.06 -1.94 -9.74
C VAL A 156 5.36 -1.24 -10.16
N HIS A 157 5.90 -0.35 -9.32
CA HIS A 157 7.16 0.35 -9.60
C HIS A 157 8.36 -0.60 -9.79
N LEU A 158 8.42 -1.70 -9.02
CA LEU A 158 9.51 -2.67 -9.17
C LEU A 158 9.44 -3.42 -10.50
N GLU A 159 8.27 -3.56 -11.11
CA GLU A 159 8.12 -4.19 -12.43
C GLU A 159 8.50 -3.25 -13.57
N GLU A 160 8.22 -1.96 -13.48
CA GLU A 160 8.67 -0.97 -14.49
C GLU A 160 10.20 -0.85 -14.60
N ASN A 161 10.93 -1.18 -13.53
CA ASN A 161 12.39 -1.07 -13.45
C ASN A 161 13.15 -2.38 -13.75
N LEU A 162 12.46 -3.45 -14.18
CA LEU A 162 13.04 -4.76 -14.54
C LEU A 162 13.20 -4.93 -16.05
#